data_AF-A0A936B2I9-F1
#
_entry.id   AF-A0A936B2I9-F1
#
_cell.length_a   1.000
_cell.length_b   1.000
_cell.length_c   1.000
_cell.angle_alpha   90.00
_cell.angle_beta   90.00
_cell.angle_gamma   90.00
#
_symmetry.space_group_name_H-M   'P 1'
#
loop_
_entity.id
_entity.type
_entity.pdbx_description
1 polymer ?
#
loop_
_entity_poly.entity_id
_entity_poly.type
_entity_poly.pdbx_seq_one_letter_code
_entity_poly.pdbx_strand_id
1 'polypeptide(L)'
;MFPELFKIPYINFTFNTYGFLLALAFITGLYVMGRLAASDGQDKQKVYDLGLWVLAASLIGSKLLMIVTEWDSFYRDNPRQIFSLDFFRSGGVFYGGFLGAVIASVIVMKIYKLPWWRTADAFAPGIAIGQAIGRLGCFSAGCCWGKPTSAWCGVHFSEKGHEITGVPTMVRHLADPIQQNVWAERLGGLLARSNCIQPRFMKPRRPC
;
A
#
# COMPACT_ATOMS: atom_id res chain seq x y z
N MET A 1 -3.83 -3.99 -17.33
CA MET A 1 -4.12 -4.49 -15.97
C MET A 1 -5.56 -4.16 -15.62
N PHE A 2 -6.20 -5.01 -14.81
CA PHE A 2 -7.58 -4.82 -14.36
C PHE A 2 -7.58 -4.44 -12.87
N PRO A 3 -7.51 -3.15 -12.53
CA PRO A 3 -7.56 -2.70 -11.13
C PRO A 3 -8.95 -2.90 -10.49
N GLU A 4 -9.99 -2.96 -11.33
CA GLU A 4 -11.38 -3.21 -10.94
C GLU A 4 -11.84 -4.54 -11.56
N LEU A 5 -12.41 -5.43 -10.74
CA LEU A 5 -12.96 -6.71 -11.18
C LEU A 5 -14.37 -6.54 -11.73
N PHE A 6 -15.27 -5.95 -10.94
CA PHE A 6 -16.66 -5.70 -11.31
C PHE A 6 -17.15 -4.39 -10.68
N LYS A 7 -17.94 -3.61 -11.43
CA LYS A 7 -18.74 -2.50 -10.90
C LYS A 7 -20.19 -2.95 -10.83
N ILE A 8 -20.80 -2.84 -9.66
CA ILE A 8 -22.26 -3.03 -9.53
C ILE A 8 -22.89 -1.65 -9.72
N PRO A 9 -23.53 -1.37 -10.87
CA PRO A 9 -24.01 -0.02 -11.21
C PRO A 9 -25.09 0.51 -10.25
N TYR A 10 -25.78 -0.37 -9.54
CA TYR A 10 -26.83 0.01 -8.57
C TYR A 10 -26.31 0.50 -7.21
N ILE A 11 -25.03 0.25 -6.87
CA ILE A 11 -24.50 0.51 -5.51
C ILE A 11 -23.27 1.44 -5.55
N ASN A 12 -22.77 1.83 -6.73
CA ASN A 12 -21.52 2.61 -6.88
C ASN A 12 -20.34 2.00 -6.10
N PHE A 13 -20.32 0.68 -5.93
CA PHE A 13 -19.23 -0.04 -5.27
C PHE A 13 -18.33 -0.69 -6.31
N THR A 14 -17.04 -0.33 -6.28
CA THR A 14 -16.01 -0.89 -7.14
C THR A 14 -15.29 -2.01 -6.42
N PHE A 15 -15.37 -3.23 -6.96
CA PHE A 15 -14.63 -4.35 -6.39
C PHE A 15 -13.20 -4.32 -6.89
N ASN A 16 -12.26 -3.88 -6.03
CA ASN A 16 -10.86 -3.75 -6.40
C ASN A 16 -10.12 -5.10 -6.35
N THR A 17 -9.36 -5.41 -7.39
CA THR A 17 -8.54 -6.63 -7.49
C THR A 17 -7.54 -6.73 -6.35
N TYR A 18 -7.05 -5.58 -5.88
CA TYR A 18 -6.14 -5.47 -4.73
C TYR A 18 -6.76 -6.04 -3.43
N GLY A 19 -7.99 -5.64 -3.10
CA GLY A 19 -8.66 -6.09 -1.88
C GLY A 19 -8.96 -7.59 -1.91
N PHE A 20 -9.34 -8.11 -3.09
CA PHE A 20 -9.54 -9.54 -3.30
C PHE A 20 -8.25 -10.35 -3.07
N LEU A 21 -7.14 -9.91 -3.67
CA LEU A 21 -5.86 -10.58 -3.51
C LEU A 21 -5.33 -10.48 -2.07
N LEU A 22 -5.56 -9.36 -1.37
CA LEU A 22 -5.26 -9.25 0.06
C LEU A 22 -6.06 -10.23 0.91
N ALA A 23 -7.37 -10.37 0.65
CA ALA A 23 -8.20 -11.34 1.36
C ALA A 23 -7.70 -12.78 1.11
N LEU A 24 -7.36 -13.10 -0.14
CA LEU A 24 -6.79 -14.39 -0.50
C LEU A 24 -5.42 -14.62 0.18
N ALA A 25 -4.58 -13.58 0.23
CA ALA A 25 -3.29 -13.62 0.92
C ALA A 25 -3.45 -13.94 2.41
N PHE A 26 -4.41 -13.30 3.07
CA PHE A 26 -4.70 -13.55 4.48
C PHE A 26 -5.21 -14.97 4.72
N ILE A 27 -6.19 -15.43 3.93
CA ILE A 27 -6.77 -16.78 4.07
C ILE A 27 -5.71 -17.86 3.84
N THR A 28 -4.93 -17.75 2.76
CA THR A 28 -3.88 -18.72 2.43
C THR A 28 -2.73 -18.69 3.43
N GLY A 29 -2.31 -17.49 3.87
CA GLY A 29 -1.32 -17.32 4.94
C GLY A 29 -1.79 -17.99 6.22
N LEU A 30 -3.00 -17.66 6.70
CA LEU A 30 -3.56 -18.22 7.93
C LEU A 30 -3.69 -19.75 7.85
N TYR A 31 -4.17 -20.28 6.72
CA TYR A 31 -4.26 -21.72 6.49
C TYR A 31 -2.90 -22.43 6.64
N VAL A 32 -1.85 -21.90 6.01
CA VAL A 32 -0.48 -22.45 6.08
C VAL A 32 0.07 -22.37 7.51
N MET A 33 -0.09 -21.22 8.18
CA MET A 33 0.34 -21.03 9.57
C MET A 33 -0.31 -22.05 10.50
N GLY A 34 -1.64 -22.22 10.40
CA GLY A 34 -2.36 -23.19 11.23
C GLY A 34 -1.98 -24.64 10.94
N ARG A 35 -1.61 -24.96 9.69
CA ARG A 35 -1.13 -26.31 9.33
C ARG A 35 0.26 -26.59 9.92
N LEU A 36 1.17 -25.61 9.84
CA LEU A 36 2.53 -25.74 10.35
C LEU A 36 2.57 -25.71 11.88
N ALA A 37 1.75 -24.87 12.51
CA ALA A 37 1.58 -24.87 13.95
C ALA A 37 1.05 -26.22 14.47
N ALA A 38 0.09 -26.84 13.76
CA ALA A 38 -0.43 -28.15 14.13
C ALA A 38 0.63 -29.26 14.01
N SER A 39 1.51 -29.22 13.01
CA SER A 39 2.63 -30.19 12.91
C SER A 39 3.65 -30.03 14.04
N ASP A 40 3.78 -28.83 14.61
CA ASP A 40 4.67 -28.53 15.73
C ASP A 40 4.03 -28.78 17.11
N GLY A 41 2.84 -29.39 17.14
CA GLY A 41 2.09 -29.71 18.36
C GLY A 41 1.43 -28.50 19.03
N GLN A 42 1.27 -27.39 18.32
CA GLN A 42 0.58 -26.21 18.82
C GLN A 42 -0.93 -26.30 18.55
N ASP A 43 -1.70 -25.63 19.41
CA ASP A 43 -3.14 -25.53 19.25
C ASP A 43 -3.50 -24.64 18.05
N LYS A 44 -4.10 -25.28 17.03
CA LYS A 44 -4.51 -24.64 15.79
C LYS A 44 -5.53 -23.52 16.00
N GLN A 45 -6.43 -23.65 16.97
CA GLN A 45 -7.44 -22.63 17.25
C GLN A 45 -6.77 -21.36 17.80
N LYS A 46 -5.86 -21.51 18.75
CA LYS A 46 -5.10 -20.37 19.32
C LYS A 46 -4.27 -19.63 18.27
N VAL A 47 -3.73 -20.35 17.29
CA VAL A 47 -2.97 -19.75 16.18
C VAL A 47 -3.89 -18.98 15.22
N TYR A 48 -5.09 -19.50 14.94
CA TYR A 48 -6.08 -18.76 14.17
C TYR A 48 -6.57 -17.51 14.91
N ASP A 49 -6.86 -17.63 16.21
CA ASP A 49 -7.23 -16.49 17.05
C ASP A 49 -6.12 -15.44 17.07
N LEU A 50 -4.86 -15.85 17.21
CA LEU A 50 -3.70 -14.97 17.11
C LEU A 50 -3.66 -14.22 15.77
N GLY A 51 -3.85 -14.92 14.65
CA GLY A 51 -3.89 -14.30 13.32
C GLY A 51 -5.02 -13.27 13.16
N LEU A 52 -6.19 -13.54 13.71
CA LEU A 52 -7.34 -12.62 13.69
C LEU A 52 -7.10 -11.39 14.58
N TRP A 53 -6.55 -11.57 15.78
CA TRP A 53 -6.17 -10.46 16.66
C TRP A 53 -5.10 -9.58 16.02
N VAL A 54 -4.10 -10.18 15.37
CA VAL A 54 -3.06 -9.46 14.63
C VAL A 54 -3.68 -8.67 13.48
N LEU A 55 -4.61 -9.26 12.71
CA LEU A 55 -5.30 -8.55 11.63
C LEU A 55 -6.08 -7.32 12.17
N ALA A 56 -6.89 -7.52 13.22
CA ALA A 56 -7.68 -6.45 13.81
C ALA A 56 -6.79 -5.32 14.36
N ALA A 57 -5.74 -5.66 15.11
CA ALA A 57 -4.79 -4.69 15.64
C ALA A 57 -4.00 -3.97 14.54
N SER A 58 -3.69 -4.65 13.44
CA SER A 58 -3.03 -4.04 12.27
C SER A 58 -3.93 -3.00 11.60
N LEU A 59 -5.22 -3.31 11.41
CA LEU A 59 -6.17 -2.37 10.82
C LEU A 59 -6.33 -1.12 11.71
N ILE A 60 -6.49 -1.32 13.02
CA ILE A 60 -6.61 -0.23 13.99
C ILE A 60 -5.31 0.59 14.02
N GLY A 61 -4.16 -0.06 14.17
CA GLY A 61 -2.85 0.62 14.23
C GLY A 61 -2.55 1.41 12.96
N SER A 62 -2.92 0.89 11.79
CA SER A 62 -2.74 1.57 10.50
C SER A 62 -3.54 2.86 10.42
N LYS A 63 -4.77 2.87 10.94
CA LYS A 63 -5.64 4.06 11.00
C LYS A 63 -5.20 5.04 12.08
N LEU A 64 -4.80 4.56 13.26
CA LEU A 64 -4.28 5.42 14.32
C LEU A 64 -3.05 6.20 13.87
N LEU A 65 -2.10 5.52 13.21
CA LEU A 65 -0.90 6.21 12.73
C LEU A 65 -1.23 7.21 11.61
N MET A 66 -2.19 6.89 10.74
CA MET A 66 -2.68 7.83 9.72
C MET A 66 -3.21 9.12 10.34
N ILE A 67 -4.02 9.02 11.40
CA ILE A 67 -4.54 10.19 12.14
C ILE A 67 -3.38 11.01 12.69
N VAL A 68 -2.36 10.37 13.27
CA VAL A 68 -1.20 11.05 13.85
C VAL A 68 -0.37 11.75 12.75
N THR A 69 -0.12 11.09 11.62
CA THR A 69 0.73 11.65 10.55
C THR A 69 0.04 12.77 9.77
N GLU A 70 -1.28 12.70 9.61
CA GLU A 70 -2.07 13.71 8.88
C GLU A 70 -2.73 14.71 9.84
N TRP A 71 -2.41 14.65 11.14
CA TRP A 71 -3.03 15.46 12.18
C TRP A 71 -2.92 16.95 11.86
N ASP A 72 -1.69 17.42 11.62
CA ASP A 72 -1.39 18.84 11.40
C ASP A 72 -1.87 19.35 10.04
N SER A 73 -2.02 18.47 9.06
CA SER A 73 -2.33 18.87 7.67
C SER A 73 -3.81 18.78 7.32
N PHE A 74 -4.58 17.88 7.95
CA PHE A 74 -5.95 17.58 7.52
C PHE A 74 -6.95 17.53 8.68
N TYR A 75 -6.59 16.91 9.81
CA TYR A 75 -7.55 16.67 10.90
C TYR A 75 -7.64 17.79 11.93
N ARG A 76 -6.65 18.70 11.99
CA ARG A 76 -6.64 19.85 12.92
C ARG A 76 -7.80 20.81 12.69
N ASP A 77 -8.14 21.08 11.42
CA ASP A 77 -9.16 22.05 11.06
C ASP A 77 -10.57 21.44 11.00
N ASN A 78 -10.69 20.11 10.81
CA ASN A 78 -11.96 19.41 10.71
C ASN A 78 -11.93 18.01 11.38
N PRO A 79 -11.92 17.93 12.71
CA PRO A 79 -11.82 16.63 13.43
C PRO A 79 -13.01 15.69 13.17
N ARG A 80 -14.14 16.19 12.65
CA ARG A 80 -15.31 15.38 12.26
C ARG A 80 -15.03 14.46 11.07
N GLN A 81 -14.01 14.73 10.26
CA GLN A 81 -13.63 13.88 9.13
C GLN A 81 -13.04 12.53 9.56
N ILE A 82 -12.58 12.39 10.81
CA ILE A 82 -12.11 11.10 11.37
C ILE A 82 -13.23 10.05 11.39
N PHE A 83 -14.49 10.48 11.48
CA PHE A 83 -15.68 9.61 11.47
C PHE A 83 -16.39 9.56 10.11
N SER A 84 -15.80 10.12 9.06
CA SER A 84 -16.39 10.12 7.72
C SER A 84 -16.33 8.74 7.07
N LEU A 85 -17.27 8.46 6.16
CA LEU A 85 -17.25 7.25 5.35
C LEU A 85 -15.97 7.15 4.50
N ASP A 86 -15.42 8.29 4.09
CA ASP A 86 -14.19 8.39 3.31
C ASP A 86 -12.96 7.96 4.12
N PHE A 87 -12.93 8.27 5.43
CA PHE A 87 -11.89 7.76 6.34
C PHE A 87 -11.89 6.23 6.41
N PHE A 88 -13.07 5.58 6.42
CA PHE A 88 -13.14 4.11 6.42
C PHE A 88 -12.76 3.52 5.05
N ARG A 89 -13.03 4.24 3.96
CA ARG A 89 -12.68 3.82 2.59
C ARG A 89 -11.22 4.09 2.22
N SER A 90 -10.56 5.02 2.90
CA SER A 90 -9.17 5.38 2.60
C SER A 90 -8.20 4.24 2.94
N GLY A 91 -7.08 4.19 2.22
CA GLY A 91 -5.94 3.34 2.60
C GLY A 91 -5.37 3.78 3.95
N GLY A 92 -4.76 2.87 4.71
CA GLY A 92 -4.08 3.18 5.97
C GLY A 92 -2.56 3.25 5.84
N VAL A 93 -1.87 3.72 6.87
CA VAL A 93 -0.40 3.76 6.90
C VAL A 93 0.16 2.39 7.26
N PHE A 94 1.05 1.85 6.41
CA PHE A 94 1.63 0.52 6.60
C PHE A 94 2.37 0.38 7.94
N TYR A 95 3.20 1.37 8.29
CA TYR A 95 3.99 1.34 9.53
C TYR A 95 3.12 1.22 10.79
N GLY A 96 1.94 1.84 10.79
CA GLY A 96 1.00 1.76 11.90
C GLY A 96 0.42 0.37 12.03
N GLY A 97 0.11 -0.27 10.89
CA GLY A 97 -0.36 -1.65 10.88
C GLY A 97 0.71 -2.64 11.31
N PHE A 98 1.95 -2.46 10.85
CA PHE A 98 3.08 -3.28 11.27
C PHE A 98 3.33 -3.19 12.78
N LEU A 99 3.33 -1.97 13.34
CA LEU A 99 3.50 -1.78 14.78
C LEU A 99 2.35 -2.43 15.57
N GLY A 100 1.11 -2.24 15.13
CA GLY A 100 -0.07 -2.90 15.71
C GLY A 100 0.02 -4.43 15.68
N ALA A 101 0.51 -4.99 14.57
CA ALA A 101 0.72 -6.43 14.42
C ALA A 101 1.72 -6.97 15.44
N VAL A 102 2.87 -6.30 15.59
CA VAL A 102 3.93 -6.72 16.52
C VAL A 102 3.42 -6.67 17.96
N ILE A 103 2.79 -5.57 18.36
CA ILE A 103 2.24 -5.40 19.72
C ILE A 103 1.20 -6.48 20.02
N ALA A 104 0.23 -6.68 19.12
CA ALA A 104 -0.80 -7.70 19.30
C ALA A 104 -0.21 -9.11 19.36
N SER A 105 0.76 -9.41 18.49
CA SER A 105 1.42 -10.71 18.49
C SER A 105 2.06 -11.01 19.85
N VAL A 106 2.77 -10.04 20.45
CA VAL A 106 3.41 -10.18 21.77
C VAL A 106 2.39 -10.37 22.88
N ILE A 107 1.34 -9.56 22.90
CA ILE A 107 0.31 -9.61 23.94
C ILE A 107 -0.45 -10.93 23.88
N VAL A 108 -0.94 -11.32 22.70
CA VAL A 108 -1.79 -12.50 22.53
C VAL A 108 -1.00 -13.79 22.71
N MET A 109 0.24 -13.87 22.23
CA MET A 109 1.10 -15.03 22.52
C MET A 109 1.34 -15.22 24.01
N LYS A 110 1.50 -14.12 24.78
CA LYS A 110 1.63 -14.20 26.25
C LYS A 110 0.34 -14.66 26.92
N ILE A 111 -0.82 -14.16 26.49
CA ILE A 111 -2.14 -14.56 27.04
C ILE A 111 -2.39 -16.05 26.79
N TYR A 112 -2.14 -16.52 25.57
CA TYR A 112 -2.36 -17.91 25.16
C TYR A 112 -1.23 -18.87 25.54
N LYS A 113 -0.16 -18.35 26.15
CA LYS A 113 1.05 -19.10 26.56
C LYS A 113 1.64 -19.91 25.40
N LEU A 114 1.65 -19.33 24.20
CA LEU A 114 2.21 -19.97 23.02
C LEU A 114 3.75 -19.88 23.05
N PRO A 115 4.46 -20.93 22.59
CA PRO A 115 5.91 -20.92 22.51
C PRO A 115 6.38 -19.91 21.44
N TRP A 116 7.04 -18.84 21.87
CA TRP A 116 7.44 -17.71 21.01
C TRP A 116 8.14 -18.15 19.71
N TRP A 117 9.21 -18.94 19.82
CA TRP A 117 10.02 -19.35 18.68
C TRP A 117 9.27 -20.25 17.70
N ARG A 118 8.57 -21.27 18.20
CA ARG A 118 7.77 -22.15 17.34
C ARG A 118 6.61 -21.42 16.68
N THR A 119 6.03 -20.43 17.36
CA THR A 119 4.97 -19.61 16.77
C THR A 119 5.56 -18.72 15.68
N ALA A 120 6.71 -18.08 15.91
CA ALA A 120 7.39 -17.27 14.90
C ALA A 120 7.78 -18.10 13.66
N ASP A 121 8.33 -19.30 13.86
CA ASP A 121 8.70 -20.22 12.78
C ASP A 121 7.48 -20.67 11.96
N ALA A 122 6.35 -20.93 12.64
CA ALA A 122 5.09 -21.26 11.97
C ALA A 122 4.52 -20.07 11.16
N PHE A 123 4.73 -18.83 11.63
CA PHE A 123 4.23 -17.62 10.99
C PHE A 123 5.10 -17.16 9.81
N ALA A 124 6.41 -17.40 9.84
CA ALA A 124 7.35 -16.98 8.79
C ALA A 124 6.91 -17.35 7.36
N PRO A 125 6.56 -18.61 7.03
CA PRO A 125 6.14 -18.97 5.67
C PRO A 125 4.79 -18.35 5.30
N GLY A 126 3.86 -18.21 6.26
CA GLY A 126 2.58 -17.56 6.01
C GLY A 126 2.74 -16.07 5.68
N ILE A 127 3.65 -15.38 6.37
CA ILE A 127 4.01 -13.98 6.08
C ILE A 127 4.65 -13.85 4.69
N ALA A 128 5.55 -14.78 4.33
CA ALA A 128 6.19 -14.79 3.02
C ALA A 128 5.17 -14.95 1.88
N ILE A 129 4.22 -15.89 2.02
CA ILE A 129 3.11 -16.08 1.06
C ILE A 129 2.24 -14.82 1.00
N GLY A 130 1.93 -14.24 2.15
CA GLY A 130 1.15 -13.00 2.25
C GLY A 130 1.80 -11.85 1.48
N GLN A 131 3.12 -11.67 1.64
CA GLN A 131 3.89 -10.67 0.90
C GLN A 131 3.95 -10.95 -0.61
N ALA A 132 4.14 -12.21 -1.00
CA ALA A 132 4.17 -12.58 -2.41
C ALA A 132 2.83 -12.27 -3.11
N ILE A 133 1.70 -12.66 -2.52
CA ILE A 133 0.36 -12.38 -3.06
C ILE A 133 0.06 -10.88 -2.98
N GLY A 134 0.47 -10.21 -1.90
CA GLY A 134 0.34 -8.76 -1.77
C GLY A 134 1.05 -7.99 -2.89
N ARG A 135 2.24 -8.44 -3.31
CA ARG A 135 2.98 -7.86 -4.45
C ARG A 135 2.26 -8.08 -5.78
N LEU A 136 1.62 -9.23 -5.98
CA LEU A 136 0.73 -9.45 -7.13
C LEU A 136 -0.48 -8.51 -7.10
N GLY A 137 -0.98 -8.19 -5.90
CA GLY A 137 -1.98 -7.14 -5.68
C GLY A 137 -1.49 -5.76 -6.09
N CYS A 138 -0.33 -5.33 -5.59
CA CYS A 138 0.29 -4.05 -5.96
C CYS A 138 0.57 -3.95 -7.46
N PHE A 139 1.02 -5.05 -8.06
CA PHE A 139 1.20 -5.16 -9.51
C PHE A 139 -0.15 -4.92 -10.19
N SER A 140 -1.19 -5.67 -9.86
CA SER A 140 -2.53 -5.56 -10.48
C SER A 140 -3.18 -4.18 -10.31
N ALA A 141 -2.95 -3.53 -9.17
CA ALA A 141 -3.40 -2.16 -8.89
C ALA A 141 -2.59 -1.09 -9.64
N GLY A 142 -1.36 -1.44 -10.06
CA GLY A 142 -0.44 -0.52 -10.69
C GLY A 142 0.10 0.54 -9.75
N CYS A 143 0.34 0.25 -8.47
CA CYS A 143 0.86 1.25 -7.52
C CYS A 143 2.38 1.19 -7.31
N CYS A 144 3.05 0.13 -7.78
CA CYS A 144 4.47 -0.13 -7.49
C CYS A 144 5.22 -0.56 -8.75
N TRP A 145 5.48 0.37 -9.68
CA TRP A 145 6.32 0.13 -10.85
C TRP A 145 7.81 0.31 -10.56
N GLY A 146 8.62 -0.40 -11.34
CA GLY A 146 10.07 -0.26 -11.35
C GLY A 146 10.55 0.87 -12.27
N LYS A 147 11.82 0.77 -12.69
CA LYS A 147 12.40 1.71 -13.64
C LYS A 147 11.82 1.50 -15.05
N PRO A 148 11.68 2.56 -15.86
CA PRO A 148 11.31 2.45 -17.26
C PRO A 148 12.32 1.58 -18.00
N THR A 149 11.82 0.71 -18.87
CA THR A 149 12.65 -0.16 -19.69
C THR A 149 12.04 -0.32 -21.07
N SER A 150 12.90 -0.43 -22.08
CA SER A 150 12.55 -0.81 -23.45
C SER A 150 12.74 -2.31 -23.70
N ALA A 151 13.07 -3.08 -22.65
CA ALA A 151 13.21 -4.53 -22.76
C ALA A 151 11.88 -5.21 -23.11
N TRP A 152 11.98 -6.37 -23.76
CA TRP A 152 10.83 -7.19 -24.17
C TRP A 152 9.97 -7.68 -22.99
N CYS A 153 10.52 -7.71 -21.78
CA CYS A 153 9.82 -8.06 -20.54
C CYS A 153 9.21 -6.85 -19.80
N GLY A 154 9.21 -5.67 -20.43
CA GLY A 154 8.57 -4.47 -19.88
C GLY A 154 7.05 -4.63 -19.77
N VAL A 155 6.47 -4.13 -18.68
CA VAL A 155 5.01 -4.14 -18.44
C VAL A 155 4.48 -2.72 -18.52
N HIS A 156 3.44 -2.52 -19.34
CA HIS A 156 2.76 -1.23 -19.46
C HIS A 156 1.67 -1.09 -18.38
N PHE A 157 1.81 -0.09 -17.52
CA PHE A 157 0.82 0.25 -16.50
C PHE A 157 -0.23 1.21 -17.07
N SER A 158 -1.52 0.90 -16.85
CA SER A 158 -2.65 1.72 -17.35
C SER A 158 -2.84 2.99 -16.53
N GLU A 159 -3.26 4.10 -17.18
CA GLU A 159 -3.60 5.38 -16.52
C GLU A 159 -4.65 5.24 -15.41
N LYS A 160 -5.59 4.29 -15.55
CA LYS A 160 -6.58 4.01 -14.51
C LYS A 160 -5.96 3.58 -13.15
N GLY A 161 -4.77 3.00 -13.18
CA GLY A 161 -4.01 2.71 -11.96
C GLY A 161 -3.52 3.99 -11.27
N HIS A 162 -3.09 4.99 -12.05
CA HIS A 162 -2.73 6.32 -11.55
C HIS A 162 -3.92 7.04 -10.93
N GLU A 163 -5.09 7.00 -11.56
CA GLU A 163 -6.32 7.63 -11.02
C GLU A 163 -6.73 7.05 -9.66
N ILE A 164 -6.61 5.72 -9.48
CA ILE A 164 -7.03 5.02 -8.26
C ILE A 164 -5.98 5.15 -7.14
N THR A 165 -4.69 5.11 -7.49
CA THR A 165 -3.61 5.01 -6.51
C THR A 165 -2.88 6.33 -6.25
N GLY A 166 -3.08 7.33 -7.12
CA GLY A 166 -2.40 8.63 -7.07
C GLY A 166 -0.91 8.57 -7.46
N VAL A 167 -0.35 7.38 -7.73
CA VAL A 167 1.08 7.24 -8.07
C VAL A 167 1.28 7.69 -9.52
N PRO A 168 2.23 8.58 -9.85
CA PRO A 168 2.35 9.14 -11.20
C PRO A 168 2.87 8.13 -12.22
N THR A 169 2.01 7.64 -13.11
CA THR A 169 2.45 6.81 -14.25
C THR A 169 3.32 7.67 -15.16
N MET A 170 4.53 7.19 -15.51
CA MET A 170 5.52 7.98 -16.26
C MET A 170 5.04 8.43 -17.64
N VAL A 171 3.93 7.91 -18.15
CA VAL A 171 3.27 8.44 -19.37
C VAL A 171 2.94 9.93 -19.25
N ARG A 172 2.66 10.45 -18.04
CA ARG A 172 2.38 11.88 -17.80
C ARG A 172 3.61 12.73 -17.48
N HIS A 173 4.74 12.12 -17.13
CA HIS A 173 5.97 12.87 -16.79
C HIS A 173 6.65 13.53 -17.99
N LEU A 174 6.29 13.18 -19.23
CA LEU A 174 6.69 13.95 -20.41
C LEU A 174 5.76 15.14 -20.72
N ALA A 175 4.61 15.25 -20.01
CA ALA A 175 3.61 16.27 -20.25
C ALA A 175 3.37 17.23 -19.06
N ASP A 176 3.83 16.93 -17.84
CA ASP A 176 3.63 17.78 -16.66
C ASP A 176 4.73 18.84 -16.48
N PRO A 177 4.45 20.15 -16.62
CA PRO A 177 5.43 21.23 -16.48
C PRO A 177 5.99 21.38 -15.05
N ILE A 178 5.26 20.91 -14.03
CA ILE A 178 5.57 21.15 -12.62
C ILE A 178 6.81 20.36 -12.16
N GLN A 179 7.08 19.19 -12.75
CA GLN A 179 8.26 18.38 -12.38
C GLN A 179 9.53 18.75 -13.17
N GLN A 180 9.43 19.40 -14.33
CA GLN A 180 10.60 20.00 -14.99
C GLN A 180 11.22 21.10 -14.12
N ASN A 181 10.40 21.88 -13.43
CA ASN A 181 10.87 22.97 -12.58
C ASN A 181 11.52 22.47 -11.29
N VAL A 182 11.02 21.38 -10.68
CA VAL A 182 11.59 20.82 -9.44
C VAL A 182 12.99 20.24 -9.66
N TRP A 183 13.23 19.59 -10.81
CA TRP A 183 14.57 19.13 -11.17
C TRP A 183 15.45 20.27 -11.72
N ALA A 184 14.89 21.26 -12.42
CA ALA A 184 15.64 22.45 -12.83
C ALA A 184 16.11 23.31 -11.65
N GLU A 185 15.34 23.44 -10.57
CA GLU A 185 15.76 24.15 -9.35
C GLU A 185 16.80 23.37 -8.55
N ARG A 186 16.64 22.04 -8.40
CA ARG A 186 17.56 21.21 -7.61
C ARG A 186 18.86 20.81 -8.33
N LEU A 187 18.85 20.65 -9.66
CA LEU A 187 20.06 20.38 -10.46
C LEU A 187 20.65 21.64 -11.10
N GLY A 188 19.85 22.69 -11.33
CA GLY A 188 20.33 23.96 -11.88
C GLY A 188 21.27 24.71 -10.93
N GLY A 189 21.11 24.55 -9.62
CA GLY A 189 22.05 25.12 -8.63
C GLY A 189 23.47 24.54 -8.71
N LEU A 190 23.65 23.34 -9.25
CA LEU A 190 24.95 22.66 -9.35
C LEU A 190 25.58 22.73 -10.75
N LEU A 191 24.81 23.02 -11.80
CA LEU A 191 25.30 23.07 -13.18
C LEU A 191 25.22 24.47 -13.84
N ALA A 192 24.62 25.48 -13.21
CA ALA A 192 24.52 26.85 -13.74
C ALA A 192 25.81 27.70 -13.59
N ARG A 193 27.01 27.10 -13.66
CA ARG A 193 28.27 27.85 -13.75
C ARG A 193 28.97 27.78 -15.10
N SER A 194 28.42 27.12 -16.12
CA SER A 194 29.00 27.22 -17.45
C SER A 194 27.97 27.06 -18.58
N ASN A 195 27.86 28.14 -19.36
CA ASN A 195 27.33 28.23 -20.71
C ASN A 195 25.80 28.23 -20.92
N CYS A 196 25.31 29.47 -21.10
CA CYS A 196 24.11 29.82 -21.84
C CYS A 196 24.02 29.11 -23.20
N ILE A 197 23.06 28.20 -23.35
CA ILE A 197 22.40 27.94 -24.64
C ILE A 197 20.91 27.77 -24.34
N GLN A 198 20.11 28.82 -24.54
CA GLN A 198 18.64 28.73 -24.55
C GLN A 198 18.18 28.09 -25.86
N PRO A 199 17.36 27.02 -25.85
CA PRO A 199 16.50 26.69 -26.98
C PRO A 199 15.26 27.57 -26.92
N ARG A 200 15.20 28.48 -27.88
CA ARG A 200 14.11 29.41 -28.18
C ARG A 200 12.93 28.65 -28.81
N PHE A 201 11.93 28.15 -28.06
CA PHE A 201 10.61 27.81 -28.65
C PHE A 201 9.43 27.81 -27.66
N MET A 202 8.34 28.46 -28.09
CA MET A 202 6.94 28.45 -27.63
C MET A 202 6.54 29.28 -26.38
N LYS A 203 5.95 30.44 -26.66
CA LYS A 203 5.12 31.27 -25.74
C LYS A 203 3.85 30.51 -25.31
N PRO A 204 3.40 30.63 -24.05
CA PRO A 204 2.07 30.18 -23.63
C PRO A 204 1.00 31.20 -24.09
N ARG A 205 -0.04 30.73 -24.80
CA ARG A 205 -1.30 31.49 -24.97
C ARG A 205 -2.07 31.45 -23.65
N ARG A 206 -2.48 32.60 -23.15
CA ARG A 206 -3.39 32.74 -22.01
C ARG A 206 -4.78 32.22 -22.38
N PRO A 207 -5.53 31.56 -21.48
CA PRO A 207 -6.95 31.31 -21.68
C PRO A 207 -7.76 32.60 -21.48
N CYS A 208 -8.81 32.77 -22.29
CA CYS A 208 -9.87 33.76 -22.09
C CYS A 208 -10.72 33.42 -20.87
#